data_AF-A0A812SMF2-F1
#
_entry.id   AF-A0A812SMF2-F1
#
_cell.length_a   1.000
_cell.length_b   1.000
_cell.length_c   1.000
_cell.angle_alpha   90.00
_cell.angle_beta   90.00
_cell.angle_gamma   90.00
#
_symmetry.space_group_name_H-M   'P 1'
#
loop_
_entity.id
_entity.type
_entity.pdbx_description
1 polymer ?
#
loop_
_entity_poly.entity_id
_entity_poly.type
_entity_poly.pdbx_seq_one_letter_code
_entity_poly.pdbx_strand_id
1 'polypeptide(L)'
;MAVEDLEKLLRALPAEGALRGLEVLETLVRNVVRAPEEEKFRRLRTSNEKLAPLLNLPGARAVMECMGWEAADEFLVLPMNVELDFPNHVSKILDAKSHFLLRDQTEKRVAKIAQAPAQRESELAEVRALQKQKYQDGGSPSEPYEEYRPFEEPKPDASLCEGCASWCCCCSWLGGSWTSPARKPKMRTLDDIPRQMDMSDVSAGLQVARLLGGG
;
A
#
# COMPACT_ATOMS: atom_id res chain seq x y z
N MET A 1 -30.71 -12.45 -4.17
CA MET A 1 -29.40 -13.14 -4.18
C MET A 1 -28.48 -12.41 -3.23
N ALA A 2 -27.61 -13.12 -2.53
CA ALA A 2 -26.89 -12.55 -1.38
C ALA A 2 -25.77 -11.62 -1.84
N VAL A 3 -25.74 -10.40 -1.29
CA VAL A 3 -24.69 -9.38 -1.53
C VAL A 3 -23.29 -9.92 -1.19
N GLU A 4 -23.20 -10.94 -0.33
CA GLU A 4 -21.95 -11.60 0.03
C GLU A 4 -21.30 -12.38 -1.14
N ASP A 5 -22.10 -12.88 -2.08
CA ASP A 5 -21.58 -13.66 -3.21
C ASP A 5 -20.86 -12.75 -4.21
N LEU A 6 -21.37 -11.52 -4.38
CA LEU A 6 -20.74 -10.50 -5.23
C LEU A 6 -19.32 -10.16 -4.76
N GLU A 7 -19.14 -9.95 -3.46
CA GLU A 7 -17.84 -9.59 -2.90
C GLU A 7 -16.80 -10.71 -3.06
N LYS A 8 -17.22 -11.97 -2.86
CA LYS A 8 -16.37 -13.14 -3.10
C LYS A 8 -15.94 -13.23 -4.56
N LEU A 9 -16.88 -13.06 -5.50
CA LEU A 9 -16.59 -13.08 -6.93
C LEU A 9 -15.65 -11.95 -7.36
N LEU A 10 -15.86 -10.73 -6.86
CA LEU A 10 -15.00 -9.59 -7.15
C LEU A 10 -13.56 -9.80 -6.66
N ARG A 11 -13.37 -10.41 -5.48
CA ARG A 11 -12.04 -10.73 -4.94
C ARG A 11 -11.36 -11.91 -5.64
N ALA A 12 -12.13 -12.78 -6.29
CA ALA A 12 -11.63 -13.93 -7.04
C ALA A 12 -11.14 -13.57 -8.46
N LEU A 13 -11.35 -12.32 -8.92
CA LEU A 13 -10.86 -11.86 -10.22
C LEU A 13 -9.31 -11.92 -10.30
N PRO A 14 -8.74 -12.18 -11.49
CA PRO A 14 -7.30 -12.19 -11.67
C PRO A 14 -6.72 -10.79 -11.45
N ALA A 15 -5.55 -10.71 -10.80
CA ALA A 15 -4.91 -9.41 -10.53
C ALA A 15 -4.56 -8.65 -11.82
N GLU A 16 -4.25 -9.38 -12.89
CA GLU A 16 -3.93 -8.80 -14.20
C GLU A 16 -5.20 -8.22 -14.84
N GLY A 17 -5.22 -6.89 -15.00
CA GLY A 17 -6.35 -6.19 -15.62
C GLY A 17 -7.56 -5.94 -14.72
N ALA A 18 -7.64 -6.55 -13.51
CA ALA A 18 -8.75 -6.35 -12.59
C ALA A 18 -9.05 -4.87 -12.30
N LEU A 19 -8.03 -4.05 -12.06
CA LEU A 19 -8.24 -2.62 -11.76
C LEU A 19 -8.94 -1.87 -12.90
N ARG A 20 -8.57 -2.15 -14.16
CA ARG A 20 -9.19 -1.53 -15.34
C ARG A 20 -10.62 -2.03 -15.54
N GLY A 21 -10.84 -3.34 -15.38
CA GLY A 21 -12.18 -3.93 -15.47
C GLY A 21 -13.11 -3.40 -14.38
N LEU A 22 -12.64 -3.32 -13.13
CA LEU A 22 -13.40 -2.79 -12.00
C LEU A 22 -13.74 -1.30 -12.16
N GLU A 23 -12.88 -0.50 -12.78
CA GLU A 23 -13.16 0.91 -13.08
C GLU A 23 -14.28 1.08 -14.11
N VAL A 24 -14.26 0.25 -15.16
CA VAL A 24 -15.35 0.20 -16.15
C VAL A 24 -16.64 -0.26 -15.49
N LEU A 25 -16.59 -1.33 -14.69
CA LEU A 25 -17.73 -1.85 -13.94
C LEU A 25 -18.34 -0.80 -12.99
N GLU A 26 -17.50 -0.12 -12.22
CA GLU A 26 -17.89 0.96 -11.32
C GLU A 26 -18.66 2.06 -12.08
N THR A 27 -18.12 2.48 -13.22
CA THR A 27 -18.72 3.52 -14.06
C THR A 27 -20.09 3.09 -14.59
N LEU A 28 -20.21 1.85 -15.05
CA LEU A 28 -21.47 1.29 -15.54
C LEU A 28 -22.54 1.26 -14.45
N VAL A 29 -22.21 0.68 -13.29
CA VAL A 29 -23.14 0.58 -12.17
C VAL A 29 -23.55 1.97 -11.67
N ARG A 30 -22.61 2.93 -11.57
CA ARG A 30 -22.94 4.31 -11.22
C ARG A 30 -23.89 4.99 -12.21
N ASN A 31 -23.74 4.73 -13.50
CA ASN A 31 -24.63 5.29 -14.53
C ASN A 31 -26.05 4.72 -14.40
N VAL A 32 -26.18 3.41 -14.16
CA VAL A 32 -27.48 2.77 -13.91
C VAL A 32 -28.13 3.31 -12.62
N VAL A 33 -27.36 3.46 -11.54
CA VAL A 33 -27.85 4.02 -10.27
C VAL A 33 -28.32 5.47 -10.44
N ARG A 34 -27.62 6.27 -11.25
CA ARG A 34 -27.97 7.68 -11.49
C ARG A 34 -29.21 7.86 -12.34
N ALA A 35 -29.41 6.98 -13.32
CA ALA A 35 -30.51 7.06 -14.28
C ALA A 35 -31.08 5.66 -14.57
N PRO A 36 -31.86 5.09 -13.63
CA PRO A 36 -32.34 3.72 -13.74
C PRO A 36 -33.42 3.53 -14.81
N GLU A 37 -34.07 4.60 -15.25
CA GLU A 37 -35.13 4.54 -16.28
C GLU A 37 -34.57 4.52 -17.71
N GLU A 38 -33.31 4.94 -17.89
CA GLU A 38 -32.71 5.03 -19.22
C GLU A 38 -32.20 3.67 -19.70
N GLU A 39 -32.90 3.07 -20.67
CA GLU A 39 -32.55 1.76 -21.26
C GLU A 39 -31.12 1.69 -21.82
N LYS A 40 -30.57 2.82 -22.26
CA LYS A 40 -29.21 2.90 -22.80
C LYS A 40 -28.13 2.50 -21.78
N PHE A 41 -28.40 2.66 -20.47
CA PHE A 41 -27.49 2.24 -19.41
C PHE A 41 -27.75 0.79 -18.97
N ARG A 42 -28.95 0.26 -19.23
CA ARG A 42 -29.31 -1.14 -18.96
C ARG A 42 -28.95 -2.09 -20.10
N ARG A 43 -28.67 -1.59 -21.31
CA ARG A 43 -28.30 -2.41 -22.47
C ARG A 43 -26.88 -2.11 -22.91
N LEU A 44 -26.00 -3.09 -22.76
CA LEU A 44 -24.59 -2.99 -23.12
C LEU A 44 -24.30 -3.85 -24.34
N ARG A 45 -23.57 -3.30 -25.32
CA ARG A 45 -23.12 -4.04 -26.50
C ARG A 45 -21.75 -4.65 -26.21
N THR A 46 -21.64 -5.97 -26.30
CA THR A 46 -20.37 -6.68 -26.00
C THR A 46 -19.23 -6.29 -26.93
N SER A 47 -19.53 -5.83 -28.15
CA SER A 47 -18.54 -5.37 -29.12
C SER A 47 -17.92 -3.99 -28.82
N ASN A 48 -18.31 -3.32 -27.72
CA ASN A 48 -17.78 -2.00 -27.39
C ASN A 48 -16.37 -2.13 -26.80
N GLU A 49 -15.39 -1.46 -27.42
CA GLU A 49 -13.98 -1.47 -26.98
C GLU A 49 -13.80 -1.01 -25.53
N LYS A 50 -14.66 -0.09 -25.04
CA LYS A 50 -14.61 0.38 -23.65
C LYS A 50 -14.97 -0.71 -22.63
N LEU A 51 -15.74 -1.70 -23.07
CA LEU A 51 -16.15 -2.84 -22.24
C LEU A 51 -15.19 -4.01 -22.34
N ALA A 52 -14.31 -4.03 -23.34
CA ALA A 52 -13.34 -5.10 -23.53
C ALA A 52 -12.48 -5.39 -22.28
N PRO A 53 -11.98 -4.40 -21.51
CA PRO A 53 -11.23 -4.68 -20.28
C PRO A 53 -12.04 -5.38 -19.19
N LEU A 54 -13.37 -5.23 -19.19
CA LEU A 54 -14.25 -5.92 -18.26
C LEU A 54 -14.62 -7.31 -18.80
N LEU A 55 -15.05 -7.40 -20.07
CA LEU A 55 -15.55 -8.64 -20.67
C LEU A 55 -14.47 -9.69 -20.92
N ASN A 56 -13.23 -9.26 -21.17
CA ASN A 56 -12.10 -10.17 -21.36
C ASN A 56 -11.58 -10.77 -20.05
N LEU A 57 -12.03 -10.28 -18.88
CA LEU A 57 -11.58 -10.83 -17.61
C LEU A 57 -12.32 -12.13 -17.28
N PRO A 58 -11.59 -13.23 -16.99
CA PRO A 58 -12.22 -14.46 -16.54
C PRO A 58 -12.94 -14.20 -15.21
N GLY A 59 -14.21 -14.62 -15.14
CA GLY A 59 -15.07 -14.40 -13.98
C GLY A 59 -15.87 -13.09 -13.99
N ALA A 60 -15.58 -12.14 -14.88
CA ALA A 60 -16.36 -10.90 -14.96
C ALA A 60 -17.82 -11.15 -15.35
N ARG A 61 -18.07 -12.13 -16.23
CA ARG A 61 -19.44 -12.53 -16.60
C ARG A 61 -20.24 -13.04 -15.39
N ALA A 62 -19.63 -13.85 -14.53
CA ALA A 62 -20.27 -14.33 -13.30
C ALA A 62 -20.57 -13.18 -12.32
N VAL A 63 -19.68 -12.19 -12.23
CA VAL A 63 -19.92 -10.95 -11.46
C VAL A 63 -21.13 -10.19 -12.01
N MET A 64 -21.24 -10.03 -13.34
CA MET A 64 -22.38 -9.37 -13.98
C MET A 64 -23.68 -10.14 -13.77
N GLU A 65 -23.66 -11.46 -13.97
CA GLU A 65 -24.82 -12.34 -13.73
C GLU A 65 -25.27 -12.29 -12.26
N CYS A 66 -24.33 -12.23 -11.31
CA CYS A 66 -24.64 -12.06 -9.88
C CYS A 66 -25.34 -10.73 -9.57
N MET A 67 -25.07 -9.67 -10.34
CA MET A 67 -25.76 -8.38 -10.24
C MET A 67 -27.11 -8.35 -10.99
N GLY A 68 -27.50 -9.47 -11.62
CA GLY A 68 -28.77 -9.59 -12.35
C GLY A 68 -28.69 -9.21 -13.83
N TRP A 69 -27.47 -9.08 -14.39
CA TRP A 69 -27.32 -8.91 -15.83
C TRP A 69 -27.52 -10.23 -16.57
N GLU A 70 -28.27 -10.19 -17.66
CA GLU A 70 -28.56 -11.33 -18.50
C GLU A 70 -27.87 -11.19 -19.86
N ALA A 71 -27.26 -12.27 -20.33
CA ALA A 71 -26.65 -12.32 -21.65
C ALA A 71 -27.72 -12.62 -22.71
N ALA A 72 -27.98 -11.64 -23.57
CA ALA A 72 -28.92 -11.72 -24.70
C ALA A 72 -28.13 -11.57 -26.01
N ASP A 73 -27.67 -12.70 -26.56
CA ASP A 73 -26.86 -12.78 -27.77
C ASP A 73 -25.59 -11.90 -27.70
N GLU A 74 -25.56 -10.80 -28.47
CA GLU A 74 -24.45 -9.83 -28.50
C GLU A 74 -24.58 -8.71 -27.47
N PHE A 75 -25.68 -8.69 -26.71
CA PHE A 75 -25.98 -7.67 -25.72
C PHE A 75 -26.01 -8.26 -24.32
N LEU A 76 -25.61 -7.45 -23.35
CA LEU A 76 -25.82 -7.71 -21.95
C LEU A 76 -26.91 -6.76 -21.46
N VAL A 77 -28.03 -7.30 -21.00
CA VAL A 77 -29.22 -6.53 -20.64
C VAL A 77 -29.51 -6.70 -19.16
N LEU A 78 -29.73 -5.59 -18.46
CA LEU A 78 -30.22 -5.57 -17.10
C LEU A 78 -31.75 -5.43 -17.12
N PRO A 79 -32.51 -6.45 -16.69
CA PRO A 79 -33.97 -6.37 -16.68
C PRO A 79 -34.47 -5.25 -15.77
N MET A 80 -35.68 -4.71 -16.04
CA MET A 80 -36.22 -3.59 -15.27
C MET A 80 -36.59 -3.93 -13.81
N ASN A 81 -36.83 -5.20 -13.51
CA ASN A 81 -37.12 -5.68 -12.16
C ASN A 81 -35.88 -5.72 -11.24
N VAL A 82 -34.68 -5.51 -11.79
CA VAL A 82 -33.44 -5.46 -11.02
C VAL A 82 -33.07 -4.00 -10.76
N GLU A 83 -32.96 -3.67 -9.48
CA GLU A 83 -32.50 -2.37 -9.00
C GLU A 83 -31.08 -2.47 -8.46
N LEU A 84 -30.21 -1.57 -8.91
CA LEU A 84 -28.84 -1.48 -8.43
C LEU A 84 -28.73 -0.31 -7.48
N ASP A 85 -28.32 -0.59 -6.23
CA ASP A 85 -28.08 0.43 -5.22
C ASP A 85 -26.59 0.77 -5.03
N PHE A 86 -26.34 1.98 -4.50
CA PHE A 86 -25.01 2.42 -4.12
C PHE A 86 -24.37 1.59 -2.99
N PRO A 87 -25.04 1.32 -1.85
CA PRO A 87 -24.39 0.62 -0.73
C PRO A 87 -24.10 -0.86 -1.04
N ASN A 88 -25.00 -1.51 -1.79
CA ASN A 88 -24.92 -2.94 -2.04
C ASN A 88 -23.98 -3.30 -3.21
N HIS A 89 -23.91 -2.45 -4.24
CA HIS A 89 -23.15 -2.77 -5.45
C HIS A 89 -21.91 -1.87 -5.58
N VAL A 90 -22.10 -0.54 -5.58
CA VAL A 90 -20.99 0.40 -5.82
C VAL A 90 -19.96 0.32 -4.69
N SER A 91 -20.40 0.28 -3.43
CA SER A 91 -19.47 0.15 -2.29
C SER A 91 -18.64 -1.13 -2.39
N LYS A 92 -19.26 -2.25 -2.76
CA LYS A 92 -18.57 -3.54 -2.89
C LYS A 92 -17.53 -3.55 -4.01
N ILE A 93 -17.81 -2.87 -5.12
CA ILE A 93 -16.84 -2.67 -6.20
C ILE A 93 -15.66 -1.80 -5.73
N LEU A 94 -15.92 -0.74 -4.96
CA LEU A 94 -14.88 0.12 -4.39
C LEU A 94 -14.00 -0.61 -3.36
N ASP A 95 -14.61 -1.45 -2.53
CA ASP A 95 -13.90 -2.29 -1.56
C ASP A 95 -12.97 -3.27 -2.29
N ALA A 96 -13.47 -3.93 -3.35
CA ALA A 96 -12.67 -4.80 -4.19
C ALA A 96 -11.51 -4.06 -4.87
N LYS A 97 -11.75 -2.85 -5.41
CA LYS A 97 -10.71 -2.00 -6.01
C LYS A 97 -9.62 -1.66 -5.00
N SER A 98 -10.00 -1.30 -3.78
CA SER A 98 -9.07 -1.02 -2.68
C SER A 98 -8.24 -2.23 -2.30
N HIS A 99 -8.84 -3.43 -2.29
CA HIS A 99 -8.14 -4.69 -2.06
C HIS A 99 -7.05 -4.97 -3.10
N PHE A 100 -7.33 -4.80 -4.39
CA PHE A 100 -6.31 -4.97 -5.45
C PHE A 100 -5.20 -3.92 -5.39
N LEU A 101 -5.54 -2.66 -5.10
CA LEU A 101 -4.55 -1.60 -4.92
C LEU A 101 -3.61 -1.89 -3.74
N LEU A 102 -4.15 -2.37 -2.61
CA LEU A 102 -3.34 -2.73 -1.44
C LEU A 102 -2.44 -3.93 -1.72
N ARG A 103 -2.93 -4.94 -2.46
CA ARG A 103 -2.13 -6.10 -2.88
C ARG A 103 -0.95 -5.69 -3.76
N ASP A 104 -1.19 -4.91 -4.81
CA ASP A 104 -0.13 -4.42 -5.71
C ASP A 104 0.93 -3.58 -4.95
N GLN A 105 0.49 -2.71 -4.04
CA GLN A 105 1.42 -1.93 -3.21
C GLN A 105 2.24 -2.82 -2.26
N THR A 106 1.61 -3.84 -1.67
CA THR A 106 2.28 -4.76 -0.75
C THR A 106 3.30 -5.61 -1.49
N GLU A 107 2.94 -6.14 -2.65
CA GLU A 107 3.85 -6.91 -3.52
C GLU A 107 5.07 -6.06 -3.94
N LYS A 108 4.85 -4.80 -4.33
CA LYS A 108 5.94 -3.86 -4.64
C LYS A 108 6.84 -3.57 -3.43
N ARG A 109 6.27 -3.45 -2.24
CA ARG A 109 7.05 -3.24 -1.01
C ARG A 109 7.87 -4.47 -0.65
N VAL A 110 7.27 -5.65 -0.71
CA VAL A 110 7.95 -6.93 -0.45
C VAL A 110 9.07 -7.15 -1.46
N ALA A 111 8.85 -6.88 -2.75
CA ALA A 111 9.88 -6.98 -3.78
C ALA A 111 11.06 -6.04 -3.52
N LYS A 112 10.80 -4.79 -3.10
CA LYS A 112 11.86 -3.84 -2.72
C LYS A 112 12.66 -4.31 -1.51
N ILE A 113 11.98 -4.83 -0.49
CA ILE A 113 12.64 -5.37 0.71
C ILE A 113 13.50 -6.59 0.35
N ALA A 114 13.01 -7.46 -0.53
CA ALA A 114 13.76 -8.63 -1.00
C ALA A 114 15.01 -8.26 -1.83
N GLN A 115 15.00 -7.13 -2.54
CA GLN A 115 16.15 -6.63 -3.30
C GLN A 115 17.18 -5.88 -2.43
N ALA A 116 16.75 -5.29 -1.31
CA ALA A 116 17.61 -4.52 -0.42
C ALA A 116 18.87 -5.27 0.11
N PRO A 117 18.81 -6.56 0.53
CA PRO A 117 20.01 -7.26 1.00
C PRO A 117 21.05 -7.48 -0.11
N ALA A 118 20.61 -7.84 -1.32
CA ALA A 118 21.51 -8.03 -2.46
C ALA A 118 22.21 -6.72 -2.86
N GLN A 119 21.47 -5.60 -2.85
CA GLN A 119 22.03 -4.27 -3.10
C GLN A 119 23.05 -3.89 -2.02
N ARG A 120 22.71 -4.05 -0.73
CA ARG A 120 23.64 -3.79 0.37
C ARG A 120 24.90 -4.64 0.29
N GLU A 121 24.77 -5.92 -0.07
CA GLU A 121 25.92 -6.82 -0.21
C GLU A 121 26.84 -6.39 -1.36
N SER A 122 26.27 -6.00 -2.52
CA SER A 122 27.06 -5.46 -3.64
C SER A 122 27.80 -4.16 -3.27
N GLU A 123 27.13 -3.26 -2.55
CA GLU A 123 27.71 -2.00 -2.08
C GLU A 123 28.84 -2.27 -1.05
N LEU A 124 28.61 -3.17 -0.09
CA LEU A 124 29.63 -3.61 0.87
C LEU A 124 30.83 -4.28 0.19
N ALA A 125 30.61 -5.05 -0.88
CA ALA A 125 31.68 -5.68 -1.64
C ALA A 125 32.52 -4.65 -2.41
N GLU A 126 31.88 -3.64 -3.01
CA GLU A 126 32.55 -2.54 -3.70
C GLU A 126 33.40 -1.70 -2.73
N VAL A 127 32.85 -1.36 -1.56
CA VAL A 127 33.60 -0.63 -0.51
C VAL A 127 34.84 -1.43 -0.06
N ARG A 128 34.71 -2.74 0.13
CA ARG A 128 35.85 -3.61 0.49
C ARG A 128 36.90 -3.67 -0.63
N ALA A 129 36.48 -3.67 -1.89
CA ALA A 129 37.41 -3.67 -3.03
C ALA A 129 38.20 -2.36 -3.12
N LEU A 130 37.53 -1.21 -2.97
CA LEU A 130 38.18 0.11 -2.95
C LEU A 130 39.18 0.26 -1.80
N GLN A 131 38.83 -0.25 -0.61
CA GLN A 131 39.78 -0.28 0.52
C GLN A 131 41.02 -1.10 0.16
N LYS A 132 40.86 -2.30 -0.41
CA LYS A 132 41.98 -3.15 -0.83
C LYS A 132 42.88 -2.46 -1.86
N GLN A 133 42.31 -1.71 -2.82
CA GLN A 133 43.08 -0.96 -3.81
C GLN A 133 43.94 0.14 -3.16
N LYS A 134 43.38 0.89 -2.19
CA LYS A 134 44.13 1.95 -1.47
C LYS A 134 45.35 1.42 -0.71
N TYR A 135 45.29 0.20 -0.18
CA TYR A 135 46.45 -0.42 0.50
C TYR A 135 47.52 -0.95 -0.46
N GLN A 136 47.19 -1.27 -1.71
CA GLN A 136 48.15 -1.80 -2.69
C GLN A 136 49.02 -0.72 -3.33
N ASP A 137 48.52 0.51 -3.50
CA ASP A 137 49.26 1.63 -4.10
C ASP A 137 50.29 2.29 -3.14
N GLY A 138 50.70 1.59 -2.08
CA GLY A 138 51.87 1.99 -1.28
C GLY A 138 51.65 3.16 -0.32
N GLY A 139 50.40 3.49 0.00
CA GLY A 139 50.09 4.35 1.14
C GLY A 139 50.45 3.63 2.43
N SER A 140 51.71 3.70 2.86
CA SER A 140 52.06 3.37 4.23
C SER A 140 51.24 4.30 5.13
N PRO A 141 50.54 3.78 6.16
CA PRO A 141 50.05 4.60 7.24
C PRO A 141 51.26 5.09 8.05
N SER A 142 52.08 5.98 7.49
CA SER A 142 52.71 6.99 8.33
C SER A 142 51.61 7.97 8.68
N GLU A 143 50.67 7.55 9.52
CA GLU A 143 50.09 8.49 10.48
C GLU A 143 51.30 9.12 11.15
N PRO A 144 51.52 10.43 11.02
CA PRO A 144 52.30 11.10 12.03
C PRO A 144 51.60 10.73 13.32
N TYR A 145 52.27 9.99 14.19
CA TYR A 145 51.92 9.95 15.59
C TYR A 145 51.88 11.43 16.00
N GLU A 146 50.68 12.01 15.94
CA GLU A 146 50.42 13.30 16.50
C GLU A 146 50.51 13.04 17.98
N GLU A 147 51.71 13.31 18.48
CA GLU A 147 52.12 13.16 19.86
C GLU A 147 50.95 13.57 20.72
N TYR A 148 50.41 12.56 21.41
CA TYR A 148 49.19 12.66 22.20
C TYR A 148 49.36 13.84 23.15
N ARG A 149 48.86 15.01 22.75
CA ARG A 149 48.79 16.15 23.65
C ARG A 149 47.70 15.77 24.64
N PRO A 150 48.04 15.62 25.93
CA PRO A 150 47.02 15.42 26.94
C PRO A 150 45.95 16.48 26.74
N PHE A 151 44.71 16.04 26.60
CA PHE A 151 43.56 16.92 26.52
C PHE A 151 43.57 17.78 27.79
N GLU A 152 44.01 19.04 27.67
CA GLU A 152 43.84 20.02 28.73
C GLU A 152 42.34 20.26 28.82
N GLU A 153 41.72 19.70 29.85
CA GLU A 153 40.34 20.00 30.17
C GLU A 153 40.17 21.52 30.26
N PRO A 154 39.33 22.14 29.42
CA PRO A 154 39.03 23.54 29.55
C PRO A 154 38.39 23.73 30.93
N LYS A 155 39.11 24.39 31.84
CA LYS A 155 38.54 24.82 33.11
C LYS A 155 37.31 25.64 32.79
N PRO A 156 36.11 25.27 33.27
CA PRO A 156 34.93 26.10 33.10
C PRO A 156 35.22 27.46 33.74
N ASP A 157 35.27 28.48 32.91
CA ASP A 157 35.33 29.87 33.31
C ASP A 157 34.02 30.20 34.02
N ALA A 158 34.11 30.29 35.35
CA ALA A 158 33.02 30.59 36.25
C ALA A 158 32.45 32.02 36.11
N SER A 159 32.67 32.71 34.98
CA SER A 159 32.34 34.12 34.78
C SER A 159 31.21 34.38 33.77
N LEU A 160 30.48 33.36 33.31
CA LEU A 160 29.32 33.53 32.41
C LEU A 160 28.02 32.98 33.03
N CYS A 161 27.74 33.36 34.29
CA CYS A 161 26.42 33.26 34.89
C CYS A 161 26.06 34.53 35.70
N GLU A 162 26.26 35.70 35.10
CA GLU A 162 25.61 36.94 35.54
C GLU A 162 24.88 37.55 34.32
N GLY A 163 23.71 37.02 33.98
CA GLY A 163 22.92 37.65 32.91
C GLY A 163 21.63 36.97 32.42
N CYS A 164 21.38 35.69 32.70
CA CYS A 164 20.13 35.05 32.27
C CYS A 164 19.04 35.07 33.36
N ALA A 165 18.75 36.27 33.86
CA ALA A 165 17.54 36.56 34.61
C ALA A 165 16.55 37.34 33.71
N SER A 166 16.04 36.73 32.62
CA SER A 166 14.94 37.37 31.87
C SER A 166 14.13 36.46 30.93
N TRP A 167 14.51 35.22 30.65
CA TRP A 167 13.75 34.36 29.72
C TRP A 167 12.93 33.27 30.42
N CYS A 168 12.42 33.62 31.62
CA CYS A 168 11.37 32.89 32.31
C CYS A 168 10.11 33.77 32.39
N CYS A 169 9.65 34.33 31.26
CA CYS A 169 8.39 35.07 31.20
C CYS A 169 7.90 35.30 29.75
N CYS A 170 7.37 34.26 29.09
CA CYS A 170 6.45 34.43 27.96
C CYS A 170 5.66 33.15 27.69
N CYS A 171 4.55 32.97 28.41
CA CYS A 171 3.38 32.23 27.92
C CYS A 171 2.15 32.53 28.80
N SER A 172 1.83 33.82 28.92
CA SER A 172 0.53 34.29 29.44
C SER A 172 -0.06 35.31 28.48
N TRP A 173 -0.50 34.87 27.29
CA TRP A 173 -1.51 35.60 26.53
C TRP A 173 -2.17 34.70 25.49
N LEU A 174 -3.38 34.22 25.80
CA LEU A 174 -4.61 34.46 25.03
C LEU A 174 -5.70 33.55 25.58
N GLY A 175 -6.67 34.18 26.24
CA GLY A 175 -7.92 33.55 26.62
C GLY A 175 -8.70 33.14 25.38
N GLY A 176 -8.92 31.85 25.23
CA GLY A 176 -9.87 31.26 24.31
C GLY A 176 -10.59 30.14 25.02
N SER A 177 -11.88 30.32 25.26
CA SER A 177 -12.78 29.30 25.79
C SER A 177 -12.72 28.05 24.90
N TRP A 178 -12.09 26.98 25.40
CA TRP A 178 -12.12 25.64 24.83
C TRP A 178 -12.78 24.71 25.83
N THR A 179 -14.11 24.67 25.84
CA THR A 179 -14.87 23.58 26.43
C THR A 179 -14.94 22.43 25.43
N SER A 180 -13.90 21.59 25.41
CA SER A 180 -14.02 20.19 25.01
C SER A 180 -12.89 19.40 25.65
N PRO A 181 -13.18 18.35 26.46
CA PRO A 181 -12.14 17.53 27.06
C PRO A 181 -11.48 16.70 25.96
N ALA A 182 -10.38 17.21 25.43
CA ALA A 182 -9.46 16.45 24.61
C ALA A 182 -8.97 15.25 25.44
N ARG A 183 -9.47 14.06 25.11
CA ARG A 183 -8.91 12.81 25.61
C ARG A 183 -7.44 12.80 25.19
N LYS A 184 -6.55 12.88 26.19
CA LYS A 184 -5.11 12.78 25.97
C LYS A 184 -4.86 11.51 25.14
N PRO A 185 -4.13 11.59 24.01
CA PRO A 185 -3.75 10.39 23.27
C PRO A 185 -2.95 9.51 24.23
N LYS A 186 -3.50 8.33 24.54
CA LYS A 186 -2.81 7.33 25.36
C LYS A 186 -1.53 6.98 24.62
N MET A 187 -0.38 7.34 25.18
CA MET A 187 0.91 6.91 24.63
C MET A 187 0.87 5.39 24.55
N ARG A 188 1.08 4.86 23.35
CA ARG A 188 1.24 3.41 23.15
C ARG A 188 2.41 2.97 24.00
N THR A 189 2.14 2.09 24.96
CA THR A 189 3.20 1.46 25.75
C THR A 189 3.87 0.41 24.88
N LEU A 190 5.09 -0.02 25.24
CA LEU A 190 5.86 -1.01 24.48
C LEU A 190 5.06 -2.32 24.26
N ASP A 191 4.09 -2.60 25.13
CA ASP A 191 3.17 -3.74 25.07
C ASP A 191 2.09 -3.65 23.95
N ASP A 192 1.85 -2.46 23.38
CA ASP A 192 0.90 -2.27 22.27
C ASP A 192 1.51 -2.60 20.90
N ILE A 193 2.79 -2.98 20.84
CA ILE A 193 3.43 -3.44 19.62
C ILE A 193 2.99 -4.89 19.39
N PRO A 194 2.26 -5.20 18.30
CA PRO A 194 1.88 -6.58 17.99
C PRO A 194 3.16 -7.41 17.91
N ARG A 195 3.28 -8.41 18.79
CA ARG A 195 4.35 -9.42 18.74
C ARG A 195 4.44 -9.93 17.31
N GLN A 196 5.66 -9.93 16.78
CA GLN A 196 5.99 -10.46 15.46
C GLN A 196 5.12 -11.66 15.13
N MET A 197 4.44 -11.57 13.99
CA MET A 197 3.87 -12.77 13.36
C MET A 197 5.01 -13.76 13.15
N ASP A 198 4.80 -14.96 13.68
CA ASP A 198 5.68 -16.10 13.58
C ASP A 198 5.94 -16.40 12.09
N MET A 199 7.21 -16.42 11.68
CA MET A 199 7.64 -16.63 10.29
C MET A 199 7.47 -18.08 9.80
N SER A 200 6.85 -18.97 10.58
CA SER A 200 6.71 -20.39 10.22
C SER A 200 5.79 -20.65 9.02
N ASP A 201 4.91 -19.73 8.64
CA ASP A 201 3.95 -19.92 7.52
C ASP A 201 4.51 -19.60 6.11
N VAL A 202 5.72 -19.04 5.99
CA VAL A 202 6.31 -18.72 4.67
C VAL A 202 6.92 -19.97 3.99
N SER A 203 7.08 -21.07 4.73
CA SER A 203 7.67 -22.32 4.23
C SER A 203 6.76 -23.09 3.25
N ALA A 204 5.43 -22.95 3.35
CA ALA A 204 4.49 -23.74 2.55
C ALA A 204 4.37 -23.29 1.08
N GLY A 205 4.81 -22.07 0.74
CA GLY A 205 4.66 -21.52 -0.61
C GLY A 205 5.76 -21.91 -1.62
N LEU A 206 6.94 -22.38 -1.16
CA LEU A 206 8.08 -22.62 -2.05
C LEU A 206 8.19 -24.05 -2.60
N GLN A 207 7.37 -25.00 -2.13
CA GLN A 207 7.45 -26.40 -2.61
C GLN A 207 6.70 -26.66 -3.91
N VAL A 208 5.83 -25.76 -4.38
CA VAL A 208 5.04 -26.00 -5.61
C VAL A 208 5.80 -25.62 -6.89
N ALA A 209 6.82 -24.75 -6.81
CA ALA A 209 7.54 -24.27 -8.00
C ALA A 209 8.57 -25.26 -8.58
N ARG A 210 8.81 -26.42 -7.93
CA ARG A 210 9.85 -27.39 -8.37
C ARG A 210 9.33 -28.58 -9.16
N LEU A 211 8.01 -28.69 -9.40
CA LEU A 211 7.41 -29.85 -10.07
C LEU A 211 6.95 -29.62 -11.52
N LEU A 212 7.10 -28.42 -12.08
CA LEU A 212 6.64 -28.13 -13.45
C LEU A 212 7.78 -27.83 -14.45
N GLY A 213 9.04 -28.06 -14.09
CA GLY A 213 10.21 -27.79 -14.92
C GLY A 213 11.06 -29.02 -15.25
N GLY A 214 10.43 -30.13 -15.63
CA GLY A 214 11.14 -31.37 -16.00
C GLY A 214 10.39 -32.15 -17.07
N GLY A 215 10.62 -31.78 -18.33
CA GLY A 215 10.21 -32.49 -19.54
C GLY A 215 11.06 -32.00 -20.70
#